data_AF-A0A965UU67-F1
#
_entry.id   AF-A0A965UU67-F1
#
_cell.length_a   1.000
_cell.length_b   1.000
_cell.length_c   1.000
_cell.angle_alpha   90.00
_cell.angle_beta   90.00
_cell.angle_gamma   90.00
#
_symmetry.space_group_name_H-M   'P 1'
#
loop_
_entity.id
_entity.type
_entity.pdbx_description
1 polymer ?
#
loop_
_entity_poly.entity_id
_entity_poly.type
_entity_poly.pdbx_seq_one_letter_code
_entity_poly.pdbx_strand_id
1 'polypeptide(L)'
;MPQYLSNDVALYVTKTVEAAYNDGSATGSNYAKIRSQQASFVLPQVEFLNDAGVPGNGHEFATQWCANYLTHPAVTFTDDVNYAIAGRLALRALGGTVTTAQQGGTTAYKHSCSMLPIASGRQYPSFAMAAVLGGASHRFAGCVVDRFRLSQNRADRPQYSADIVGSGKFTTPHGLTSLPSTMDIAACLTGAGVSVYWTDADGTTTFSGSGCTLRSWSVEVANNLRLNDRCPGDSTQTLTYDATTTAPAYAGKLLRGSRTVTAQLVILLDSTVVPWERYVTGQELTDVTFKAQSTAEAGTAYKYTINYIIPKARITSVDPTDSEGDAAITINLTGMYDSVTGGALKAEVINQETSNYV
;
A
#
# COMPACT_ATOMS: atom_id res chain seq x y z
N MET A 1 26.90 -16.03 -16.77
CA MET A 1 25.63 -15.63 -16.13
C MET A 1 25.54 -16.33 -14.78
N PRO A 2 25.71 -15.65 -13.65
CA PRO A 2 25.41 -16.26 -12.36
C PRO A 2 23.89 -16.37 -12.20
N GLN A 3 23.41 -17.55 -11.84
CA GLN A 3 22.02 -17.80 -11.46
C GLN A 3 21.70 -16.96 -10.23
N TYR A 4 20.80 -15.99 -10.38
CA TYR A 4 20.18 -15.32 -9.24
C TYR A 4 19.31 -16.35 -8.51
N LEU A 5 19.81 -16.91 -7.41
CA LEU A 5 19.01 -17.72 -6.50
C LEU A 5 17.94 -16.80 -5.91
N SER A 6 16.68 -17.06 -6.22
CA SER A 6 15.53 -16.31 -5.67
C SER A 6 15.50 -16.29 -4.14
N ASN A 7 16.21 -17.24 -3.49
CA ASN A 7 16.34 -17.32 -2.04
C ASN A 7 17.30 -16.28 -1.43
N ASP A 8 18.19 -15.65 -2.21
CA ASP A 8 19.14 -14.63 -1.75
C ASP A 8 18.64 -13.20 -2.01
N VAL A 9 17.33 -13.04 -2.15
CA VAL A 9 16.67 -11.74 -2.32
C VAL A 9 16.12 -11.24 -0.98
N ALA A 10 16.48 -10.02 -0.59
CA ALA A 10 15.93 -9.38 0.60
C ALA A 10 15.46 -7.96 0.28
N LEU A 11 14.23 -7.65 0.68
CA LEU A 11 13.59 -6.35 0.49
C LEU A 11 13.35 -5.69 1.83
N TYR A 12 13.50 -4.37 1.88
CA TYR A 12 13.43 -3.58 3.08
C TYR A 12 12.70 -2.26 2.82
N VAL A 13 11.96 -1.79 3.81
CA VAL A 13 11.41 -0.42 3.85
C VAL A 13 11.86 0.26 5.12
N THR A 14 12.04 1.59 5.09
CA THR A 14 12.26 2.35 6.32
C THR A 14 11.05 2.27 7.23
N LYS A 15 11.29 2.33 8.54
CA LYS A 15 10.29 2.45 9.60
C LYS A 15 9.75 3.88 9.69
N THR A 16 10.57 4.86 9.30
CA THR A 16 10.22 6.28 9.30
C THR A 16 9.94 6.79 7.89
N VAL A 17 9.21 7.89 7.79
CA VAL A 17 9.15 8.70 6.56
C VAL A 17 10.46 9.48 6.40
N GLU A 18 10.76 9.91 5.19
CA GLU A 18 11.90 10.80 4.92
C GLU A 18 11.60 12.20 5.47
N ALA A 19 12.62 12.88 6.00
CA ALA A 19 12.49 14.25 6.47
C ALA A 19 12.25 15.23 5.31
N ALA A 20 12.86 14.95 4.16
CA ALA A 20 12.62 15.62 2.90
C ALA A 20 12.49 14.58 1.78
N TYR A 21 11.72 14.90 0.74
CA TYR A 21 11.57 14.01 -0.41
C TYR A 21 12.94 13.73 -1.05
N ASN A 22 13.19 12.46 -1.39
CA ASN A 22 14.46 11.97 -1.96
C ASN A 22 15.67 11.98 -1.00
N ASP A 23 15.50 12.19 0.30
CA ASP A 23 16.64 12.22 1.24
C ASP A 23 17.30 10.84 1.40
N GLY A 24 16.50 9.80 1.62
CA GLY A 24 16.96 8.42 1.75
C GLY A 24 17.71 8.12 3.05
N SER A 25 17.06 7.40 3.99
CA SER A 25 17.71 6.99 5.25
C SER A 25 18.98 6.18 5.01
N ALA A 26 20.10 6.59 5.61
CA ALA A 26 21.38 5.87 5.56
C ALA A 26 21.59 4.92 6.74
N THR A 27 20.70 4.91 7.72
CA THR A 27 20.81 4.06 8.92
C THR A 27 20.06 2.76 8.72
N GLY A 28 20.76 1.61 8.63
CA GLY A 28 20.12 0.32 8.35
C GLY A 28 19.20 -0.21 9.44
N SER A 29 19.42 0.14 10.72
CA SER A 29 18.50 -0.22 11.82
C SER A 29 17.12 0.45 11.71
N ASN A 30 17.02 1.54 10.94
CA ASN A 30 15.76 2.18 10.59
C ASN A 30 14.98 1.42 9.52
N TYR A 31 15.51 0.35 8.94
CA TYR A 31 14.79 -0.48 7.98
C TYR A 31 14.14 -1.67 8.66
N ALA A 32 13.04 -2.13 8.09
CA ALA A 32 12.37 -3.38 8.42
C ALA A 32 12.41 -4.30 7.20
N LYS A 33 12.78 -5.57 7.41
CA LYS A 33 12.78 -6.58 6.36
C LYS A 33 11.34 -6.94 6.00
N ILE A 34 11.05 -7.09 4.72
CA ILE A 34 9.75 -7.42 4.19
C ILE A 34 9.83 -8.76 3.47
N ARG A 35 8.80 -9.58 3.66
CA ARG A 35 8.53 -10.75 2.84
C ARG A 35 7.57 -10.36 1.72
N SER A 36 7.85 -10.85 0.52
CA SER A 36 6.94 -10.78 -0.62
C SER A 36 6.93 -12.14 -1.30
N GLN A 37 5.76 -12.60 -1.73
CA GLN A 37 5.60 -13.82 -2.53
C GLN A 37 6.29 -13.67 -3.90
N GLN A 38 6.40 -12.45 -4.39
CA GLN A 38 7.15 -12.09 -5.59
C GLN A 38 8.17 -11.02 -5.23
N ALA A 39 9.44 -11.39 -5.18
CA ALA A 39 10.54 -10.48 -4.89
C ALA A 39 11.17 -9.99 -6.20
N SER A 40 10.43 -9.17 -6.96
CA SER A 40 10.96 -8.50 -8.15
C SER A 40 10.90 -6.98 -7.97
N PHE A 41 11.91 -6.30 -8.47
CA PHE A 41 11.90 -4.86 -8.64
C PHE A 41 12.63 -4.50 -9.92
N VAL A 42 12.18 -3.42 -10.55
CA VAL A 42 12.86 -2.87 -11.72
C VAL A 42 13.86 -1.82 -11.24
N LEU A 43 15.12 -2.01 -11.60
CA LEU A 43 16.13 -0.97 -11.39
C LEU A 43 15.82 0.24 -12.27
N PRO A 44 15.94 1.47 -11.73
CA PRO A 44 15.84 2.68 -12.53
C PRO A 44 16.83 2.61 -13.70
N GLN A 45 16.33 2.89 -14.90
CA GLN A 45 17.11 2.95 -16.12
C GLN A 45 17.27 4.39 -16.56
N VAL A 46 18.36 4.69 -17.26
CA VAL A 46 18.55 5.99 -17.89
C VAL A 46 17.72 6.02 -19.17
N GLU A 47 16.80 6.96 -19.24
CA GLU A 47 16.10 7.33 -20.46
C GLU A 47 17.02 8.20 -21.31
N PHE A 48 17.24 7.81 -22.55
CA PHE A 48 18.02 8.58 -23.52
C PHE A 48 17.11 9.23 -24.54
N LEU A 49 17.43 10.46 -24.90
CA LEU A 49 16.89 11.14 -26.07
C LEU A 49 17.95 11.16 -27.16
N ASN A 50 17.49 11.06 -28.41
CA ASN A 50 18.34 11.15 -29.58
C ASN A 50 17.86 12.26 -30.52
N ASP A 51 18.73 12.64 -31.45
CA ASP A 51 18.51 13.70 -32.43
C ASP A 51 18.08 13.17 -33.81
N ALA A 52 17.71 11.89 -33.93
CA ALA A 52 17.25 11.33 -35.19
C ALA A 52 15.97 12.03 -35.67
N GLY A 53 15.94 12.45 -36.94
CA GLY A 53 14.78 13.10 -37.54
C GLY A 53 14.53 14.54 -37.10
N VAL A 54 15.42 15.15 -36.30
CA VAL A 54 15.30 16.56 -35.90
C VAL A 54 15.78 17.48 -37.04
N PRO A 55 14.99 18.49 -37.48
CA PRO A 55 15.44 19.47 -38.45
C PRO A 55 16.74 20.16 -38.01
N GLY A 56 17.78 20.08 -38.82
CA GLY A 56 19.11 20.63 -38.53
C GLY A 56 20.17 19.61 -38.12
N ASN A 57 19.82 18.34 -37.88
CA ASN A 57 20.81 17.28 -37.62
C ASN A 57 21.67 16.97 -38.87
N GLY A 58 21.12 17.13 -40.07
CA GLY A 58 21.89 16.92 -41.32
C GLY A 58 22.25 15.46 -41.63
N HIS A 59 21.87 14.53 -40.75
CA HIS A 59 22.03 13.09 -40.89
C HIS A 59 20.68 12.37 -40.81
N GLU A 60 20.58 11.24 -41.51
CA GLU A 60 19.40 10.36 -41.46
C GLU A 60 19.30 9.62 -40.12
N PHE A 61 20.43 9.34 -39.49
CA PHE A 61 20.54 8.61 -38.23
C PHE A 61 20.92 9.54 -37.07
N ALA A 62 20.70 9.08 -35.83
CA ALA A 62 21.10 9.80 -34.63
C ALA A 62 22.62 10.02 -34.60
N THR A 63 23.05 11.24 -34.27
CA THR A 63 24.47 11.57 -34.02
C THR A 63 24.77 11.75 -32.54
N GLN A 64 23.74 12.02 -31.73
CA GLN A 64 23.87 12.23 -30.29
C GLN A 64 22.84 11.42 -29.50
N TRP A 65 23.28 10.94 -28.33
CA TRP A 65 22.46 10.32 -27.30
C TRP A 65 22.67 11.06 -25.98
N CYS A 66 21.62 11.72 -25.50
CA CYS A 66 21.67 12.51 -24.27
C CYS A 66 20.86 11.82 -23.18
N ALA A 67 21.50 11.57 -22.03
CA ALA A 67 20.80 11.10 -20.84
C ALA A 67 19.81 12.17 -20.39
N ASN A 68 18.54 11.79 -20.23
CA ASN A 68 17.45 12.71 -19.93
C ASN A 68 16.98 12.53 -18.47
N TYR A 69 16.38 11.38 -18.18
CA TYR A 69 15.77 11.11 -16.87
C TYR A 69 16.05 9.67 -16.41
N LEU A 70 15.93 9.45 -15.11
CA LEU A 70 15.83 8.12 -14.52
C LEU A 70 14.37 7.65 -14.51
N THR A 71 14.13 6.42 -14.95
CA THR A 71 12.81 5.81 -14.86
C THR A 71 12.40 5.60 -13.40
N HIS A 72 11.09 5.61 -13.16
CA HIS A 72 10.54 5.33 -11.84
C HIS A 72 10.70 3.83 -11.52
N PRO A 73 11.39 3.45 -10.42
CA PRO A 73 11.36 2.08 -9.95
C PRO A 73 9.96 1.78 -9.43
N ALA A 74 9.43 0.62 -9.80
CA ALA A 74 8.17 0.11 -9.30
C ALA A 74 8.38 -1.26 -8.64
N VAL A 75 7.74 -1.47 -7.50
CA VAL A 75 7.80 -2.71 -6.72
C VAL A 75 6.41 -3.00 -6.19
N THR A 76 5.97 -4.24 -6.36
CA THR A 76 4.74 -4.73 -5.74
C THR A 76 5.11 -5.70 -4.63
N PHE A 77 4.61 -5.43 -3.42
CA PHE A 77 4.66 -6.36 -2.31
C PHE A 77 3.34 -7.11 -2.20
N THR A 78 3.40 -8.44 -2.13
CA THR A 78 2.24 -9.29 -1.83
C THR A 78 2.62 -10.29 -0.75
N ASP A 79 1.86 -10.32 0.34
CA ASP A 79 2.05 -11.30 1.41
C ASP A 79 0.79 -11.38 2.28
N ASP A 80 0.77 -12.31 3.23
CA ASP A 80 -0.25 -12.33 4.28
C ASP A 80 -0.20 -11.03 5.08
N VAL A 81 -1.38 -10.52 5.49
CA VAL A 81 -1.45 -9.33 6.34
C VAL A 81 -0.67 -9.60 7.62
N ASN A 82 0.36 -8.78 7.82
CA ASN A 82 1.12 -8.69 9.04
C ASN A 82 0.90 -7.31 9.67
N TYR A 83 0.85 -7.26 10.99
CA TYR A 83 0.53 -6.02 11.70
C TYR A 83 1.52 -4.88 11.40
N ALA A 84 2.83 -5.19 11.40
CA ALA A 84 3.88 -4.18 11.34
C ALA A 84 4.08 -3.58 9.94
N ILE A 85 4.35 -4.40 8.93
CA ILE A 85 4.63 -3.94 7.56
C ILE A 85 3.33 -3.56 6.84
N ALA A 86 2.33 -4.45 6.83
CA ALA A 86 1.08 -4.15 6.14
C ALA A 86 0.42 -2.91 6.77
N GLY A 87 0.39 -2.80 8.09
CA GLY A 87 -0.10 -1.61 8.79
C GLY A 87 0.67 -0.33 8.40
N ARG A 88 2.00 -0.36 8.34
CA ARG A 88 2.80 0.80 7.89
C ARG A 88 2.49 1.20 6.45
N LEU A 89 2.43 0.24 5.53
CA LEU A 89 2.13 0.49 4.11
C LEU A 89 0.69 1.00 3.94
N ALA A 90 -0.25 0.46 4.73
CA ALA A 90 -1.64 0.88 4.77
C ALA A 90 -1.80 2.34 5.18
N LEU A 91 -1.07 2.78 6.24
CA LEU A 91 -1.06 4.17 6.69
C LEU A 91 -0.36 5.09 5.67
N ARG A 92 0.71 4.64 5.02
CA ARG A 92 1.42 5.38 3.96
C ARG A 92 0.59 5.55 2.70
N ALA A 93 -0.26 4.59 2.35
CA ALA A 93 -1.15 4.66 1.21
C ALA A 93 -2.22 5.76 1.33
N LEU A 94 -2.57 6.16 2.56
CA LEU A 94 -3.47 7.28 2.83
C LEU A 94 -2.74 8.62 2.80
N GLY A 95 -1.46 8.62 3.20
CA GLY A 95 -0.56 9.78 3.17
C GLY A 95 -0.89 10.89 4.18
N GLY A 96 -1.93 10.74 5.00
CA GLY A 96 -2.28 11.71 6.03
C GLY A 96 -1.40 11.63 7.27
N THR A 97 -1.67 12.51 8.23
CA THR A 97 -0.96 12.54 9.50
C THR A 97 -1.35 11.35 10.36
N VAL A 98 -0.36 10.55 10.76
CA VAL A 98 -0.56 9.45 11.69
C VAL A 98 -0.69 10.01 13.11
N THR A 99 -1.82 9.73 13.75
CA THR A 99 -2.06 10.02 15.17
C THR A 99 -1.92 8.74 15.98
N THR A 100 -1.37 8.85 17.18
CA THR A 100 -1.21 7.70 18.09
C THR A 100 -1.94 7.96 19.39
N ALA A 101 -2.87 7.07 19.73
CA ALA A 101 -3.46 6.99 21.06
C ALA A 101 -2.83 5.82 21.80
N GLN A 102 -2.52 6.00 23.08
CA GLN A 102 -1.96 4.96 23.95
C GLN A 102 -2.86 4.77 25.18
N GLN A 103 -2.95 3.54 25.66
CA GLN A 103 -3.61 3.18 26.92
C GLN A 103 -2.64 2.40 27.81
N GLY A 104 -2.69 2.65 29.12
CA GLY A 104 -1.88 1.90 30.10
C GLY A 104 -0.38 2.20 30.07
N GLY A 105 0.03 3.42 29.70
CA GLY A 105 1.42 3.87 29.81
C GLY A 105 2.32 3.50 28.64
N THR A 106 2.17 2.31 28.03
CA THR A 106 2.83 1.93 26.75
C THR A 106 2.28 0.67 26.07
N THR A 107 1.43 -0.13 26.74
CA THR A 107 1.22 -1.53 26.32
C THR A 107 0.19 -1.70 25.21
N ALA A 108 -0.89 -0.91 25.23
CA ALA A 108 -1.86 -0.85 24.14
C ALA A 108 -1.70 0.47 23.36
N TYR A 109 -1.88 0.42 22.04
CA TYR A 109 -1.85 1.60 21.20
C TYR A 109 -2.74 1.47 19.95
N LYS A 110 -3.23 2.62 19.46
CA LYS A 110 -3.94 2.78 18.18
C LYS A 110 -3.21 3.83 17.36
N HIS A 111 -2.67 3.43 16.22
CA HIS A 111 -2.25 4.35 15.16
C HIS A 111 -3.41 4.56 14.19
N SER A 112 -3.79 5.80 13.91
CA SER A 112 -4.85 6.10 12.95
C SER A 112 -4.43 7.18 11.96
N CYS A 113 -4.90 7.05 10.73
CA CYS A 113 -4.60 7.96 9.64
C CYS A 113 -5.83 8.08 8.72
N SER A 114 -6.21 9.30 8.39
CA SER A 114 -7.18 9.59 7.32
C SER A 114 -6.45 9.92 6.03
N MET A 115 -7.14 9.83 4.90
CA MET A 115 -6.57 10.27 3.62
C MET A 115 -6.04 11.70 3.69
N LEU A 116 -4.86 11.94 3.10
CA LEU A 116 -4.29 13.29 2.98
C LEU A 116 -5.31 14.24 2.32
N PRO A 117 -5.71 15.33 2.99
CA PRO A 117 -6.62 16.30 2.40
C PRO A 117 -5.91 17.08 1.30
N ILE A 118 -6.67 17.60 0.32
CA ILE A 118 -6.09 18.37 -0.79
C ILE A 118 -5.41 19.67 -0.31
N ALA A 119 -5.91 20.26 0.77
CA ALA A 119 -5.36 21.47 1.39
C ALA A 119 -3.95 21.28 1.97
N SER A 120 -3.60 20.06 2.41
CA SER A 120 -2.25 19.72 2.88
C SER A 120 -1.29 19.36 1.74
N GLY A 121 -1.75 19.45 0.48
CA GLY A 121 -0.96 19.16 -0.70
C GLY A 121 -1.27 17.81 -1.35
N ARG A 122 -0.46 17.50 -2.36
CA ARG A 122 -0.61 16.32 -3.22
C ARG A 122 0.57 15.36 -3.16
N GLN A 123 1.67 15.78 -2.54
CA GLN A 123 2.83 14.94 -2.28
C GLN A 123 2.55 14.09 -1.05
N TYR A 124 2.78 12.79 -1.16
CA TYR A 124 2.70 11.89 -0.01
C TYR A 124 4.02 11.84 0.75
N PRO A 125 3.99 11.51 2.06
CA PRO A 125 5.20 11.24 2.82
C PRO A 125 5.99 10.12 2.14
N SER A 126 7.18 10.44 1.67
CA SER A 126 8.06 9.44 1.06
C SER A 126 8.77 8.62 2.11
N PHE A 127 9.27 7.47 1.69
CA PHE A 127 10.10 6.57 2.48
C PHE A 127 11.20 6.01 1.60
N ALA A 128 12.19 5.37 2.22
CA ALA A 128 13.25 4.71 1.49
C ALA A 128 13.07 3.19 1.49
N MET A 129 13.59 2.55 0.47
CA MET A 129 13.63 1.10 0.32
C MET A 129 15.06 0.65 0.12
N ALA A 130 15.35 -0.57 0.53
CA ALA A 130 16.60 -1.23 0.16
C ALA A 130 16.31 -2.63 -0.37
N ALA A 131 17.11 -3.07 -1.31
CA ALA A 131 17.01 -4.36 -1.94
C ALA A 131 18.38 -5.01 -2.07
N VAL A 132 18.45 -6.30 -1.79
CA VAL A 132 19.64 -7.14 -1.95
C VAL A 132 19.26 -8.27 -2.90
N LEU A 133 20.06 -8.51 -3.93
CA LEU A 133 19.86 -9.48 -5.00
C LEU A 133 21.14 -10.30 -5.22
N GLY A 134 21.35 -11.37 -4.45
CA GLY A 134 22.39 -12.36 -4.75
C GLY A 134 23.79 -11.81 -5.10
N GLY A 135 24.19 -10.70 -4.46
CA GLY A 135 25.48 -10.01 -4.70
C GLY A 135 25.35 -8.53 -5.15
N ALA A 136 24.21 -8.12 -5.72
CA ALA A 136 23.91 -6.72 -6.00
C ALA A 136 23.03 -6.11 -4.90
N SER A 137 23.16 -4.81 -4.67
CA SER A 137 22.50 -4.16 -3.55
C SER A 137 22.16 -2.71 -3.88
N HIS A 138 20.92 -2.31 -3.62
CA HIS A 138 20.38 -1.03 -4.08
C HIS A 138 19.54 -0.38 -2.99
N ARG A 139 19.65 0.94 -2.86
CA ARG A 139 18.80 1.75 -2.00
C ARG A 139 18.01 2.72 -2.87
N PHE A 140 16.71 2.82 -2.67
CA PHE A 140 15.82 3.74 -3.36
C PHE A 140 15.31 4.79 -2.36
N ALA A 141 15.37 6.06 -2.75
CA ALA A 141 14.83 7.17 -1.97
C ALA A 141 13.57 7.71 -2.66
N GLY A 142 12.74 8.45 -1.92
CA GLY A 142 11.55 9.08 -2.51
C GLY A 142 10.44 8.10 -2.92
N CYS A 143 10.36 6.92 -2.30
CA CYS A 143 9.34 5.93 -2.58
C CYS A 143 8.00 6.30 -1.94
N VAL A 144 6.91 6.06 -2.66
CA VAL A 144 5.52 6.35 -2.25
C VAL A 144 4.63 5.16 -2.62
N VAL A 145 3.63 4.87 -1.79
CA VAL A 145 2.63 3.83 -2.10
C VAL A 145 1.61 4.38 -3.10
N ASP A 146 1.56 3.80 -4.30
CA ASP A 146 0.57 4.14 -5.31
C ASP A 146 -0.75 3.42 -5.05
N ARG A 147 -0.71 2.12 -4.79
CA ARG A 147 -1.91 1.32 -4.50
C ARG A 147 -1.71 0.47 -3.27
N PHE A 148 -2.76 0.35 -2.46
CA PHE A 148 -2.80 -0.60 -1.36
C PHE A 148 -4.13 -1.31 -1.33
N ARG A 149 -4.08 -2.64 -1.22
CA ARG A 149 -5.24 -3.52 -1.18
C ARG A 149 -5.14 -4.45 0.02
N LEU A 150 -6.26 -4.63 0.72
CA LEU A 150 -6.49 -5.73 1.64
C LEU A 150 -7.56 -6.64 1.05
N SER A 151 -7.38 -7.94 1.17
CA SER A 151 -8.37 -8.90 0.70
C SER A 151 -8.28 -10.22 1.42
N GLN A 152 -9.35 -10.99 1.32
CA GLN A 152 -9.39 -12.38 1.76
C GLN A 152 -10.31 -13.17 0.85
N ASN A 153 -9.96 -14.43 0.63
CA ASN A 153 -10.83 -15.40 0.01
C ASN A 153 -11.14 -16.52 1.01
N ARG A 154 -12.42 -16.76 1.27
CA ARG A 154 -12.94 -17.77 2.21
C ARG A 154 -12.24 -17.71 3.56
N ALA A 155 -11.82 -18.86 4.08
CA ALA A 155 -11.12 -19.01 5.34
C ALA A 155 -9.60 -18.78 5.23
N ASP A 156 -9.09 -18.43 4.04
CA ASP A 156 -7.67 -18.16 3.87
C ASP A 156 -7.23 -17.00 4.75
N ARG A 157 -5.92 -16.90 5.00
CA ARG A 157 -5.38 -15.75 5.73
C ARG A 157 -5.60 -14.49 4.88
N PRO A 158 -5.98 -13.36 5.51
CA PRO A 158 -6.09 -12.12 4.78
C PRO A 158 -4.72 -11.77 4.17
N GLN A 159 -4.73 -11.25 2.96
CA GLN A 159 -3.55 -10.83 2.19
C GLN A 159 -3.56 -9.33 1.98
N TYR A 160 -2.37 -8.74 1.84
CA TYR A 160 -2.21 -7.38 1.36
C TYR A 160 -1.43 -7.34 0.06
N SER A 161 -1.70 -6.32 -0.74
CA SER A 161 -0.87 -5.92 -1.87
C SER A 161 -0.55 -4.44 -1.76
N ALA A 162 0.71 -4.06 -2.01
CA ALA A 162 1.16 -2.68 -2.01
C ALA A 162 2.02 -2.41 -3.25
N ASP A 163 1.54 -1.57 -4.15
CA ASP A 163 2.30 -1.06 -5.29
C ASP A 163 3.05 0.20 -4.86
N ILE A 164 4.37 0.20 -5.00
CA ILE A 164 5.26 1.28 -4.59
C ILE A 164 5.98 1.82 -5.81
N VAL A 165 6.08 3.13 -5.89
CA VAL A 165 6.77 3.86 -6.94
C VAL A 165 7.82 4.77 -6.32
N GLY A 166 9.05 4.73 -6.83
CA GLY A 166 10.13 5.63 -6.43
C GLY A 166 10.35 6.79 -7.40
N SER A 167 11.14 7.78 -6.98
CA SER A 167 11.45 8.97 -7.79
C SER A 167 12.39 8.72 -8.97
N GLY A 168 13.07 7.58 -8.98
CA GLY A 168 14.22 7.32 -9.84
C GLY A 168 15.56 7.47 -9.12
N LYS A 169 15.62 8.12 -7.94
CA LYS A 169 16.88 8.24 -7.18
C LYS A 169 17.25 6.90 -6.55
N PHE A 170 18.49 6.45 -6.78
CA PHE A 170 19.00 5.21 -6.19
C PHE A 170 20.47 5.30 -5.75
N THR A 171 20.92 4.37 -4.91
CA THR A 171 22.33 4.22 -4.52
C THR A 171 22.76 2.77 -4.69
N THR A 172 23.89 2.54 -5.34
CA THR A 172 24.48 1.21 -5.59
C THR A 172 25.98 1.26 -5.27
N PRO A 173 26.52 0.40 -4.37
CA PRO A 173 25.78 -0.48 -3.46
C PRO A 173 24.93 0.33 -2.47
N HIS A 174 23.95 -0.29 -1.80
CA HIS A 174 23.01 0.42 -0.92
C HIS A 174 23.67 1.18 0.25
N GLY A 175 24.90 0.82 0.65
CA GLY A 175 25.68 1.54 1.68
C GLY A 175 25.10 1.49 3.10
N LEU A 176 24.29 0.47 3.43
CA LEU A 176 23.58 0.34 4.70
C LEU A 176 24.28 -0.73 5.54
N THR A 177 24.48 -0.42 6.82
CA THR A 177 24.98 -1.37 7.83
C THR A 177 23.87 -1.71 8.82
N SER A 178 23.95 -2.87 9.46
CA SER A 178 22.99 -3.30 10.50
C SER A 178 21.54 -3.44 9.99
N LEU A 179 21.36 -3.90 8.75
CA LEU A 179 20.05 -4.33 8.26
C LEU A 179 19.55 -5.54 9.08
N PRO A 180 18.25 -5.60 9.42
CA PRO A 180 17.72 -6.74 10.15
C PRO A 180 17.80 -8.03 9.31
N SER A 181 18.20 -9.12 9.95
CA SER A 181 18.28 -10.45 9.31
C SER A 181 16.90 -11.10 9.18
N THR A 182 15.99 -10.80 10.12
CA THR A 182 14.63 -11.34 10.20
C THR A 182 13.56 -10.28 9.95
N MET A 183 12.38 -10.73 9.54
CA MET A 183 11.19 -9.90 9.48
C MET A 183 10.60 -9.75 10.89
N ASP A 184 10.10 -8.56 11.20
CA ASP A 184 9.34 -8.30 12.41
C ASP A 184 7.92 -8.85 12.24
N ILE A 185 7.66 -10.04 12.78
CA ILE A 185 6.33 -10.68 12.77
C ILE A 185 5.75 -10.54 14.17
N ALA A 186 5.13 -9.40 14.46
CA ALA A 186 4.47 -9.19 15.75
C ALA A 186 3.27 -10.13 15.94
N ALA A 187 2.47 -10.36 14.90
CA ALA A 187 1.43 -11.39 14.85
C ALA A 187 0.94 -11.64 13.42
N CYS A 188 0.59 -12.90 13.15
CA CYS A 188 -0.10 -13.29 11.93
C CYS A 188 -1.61 -13.05 12.11
N LEU A 189 -2.23 -12.29 11.21
CA LEU A 189 -3.69 -12.18 11.20
C LEU A 189 -4.30 -13.46 10.66
N THR A 190 -5.47 -13.85 11.20
CA THR A 190 -6.12 -15.12 10.88
C THR A 190 -7.38 -14.88 10.08
N GLY A 191 -7.74 -15.84 9.22
CA GLY A 191 -8.97 -15.71 8.44
C GLY A 191 -10.24 -15.75 9.29
N ALA A 192 -10.19 -16.41 10.45
CA ALA A 192 -11.28 -16.44 11.42
C ALA A 192 -11.47 -15.11 12.17
N GLY A 193 -10.45 -14.26 12.22
CA GLY A 193 -10.47 -12.95 12.88
C GLY A 193 -10.98 -11.81 12.00
N VAL A 194 -11.64 -12.12 10.89
CA VAL A 194 -12.14 -11.13 9.94
C VAL A 194 -13.61 -10.81 10.20
N SER A 195 -13.94 -9.54 10.08
CA SER A 195 -15.32 -9.06 10.00
C SER A 195 -15.42 -7.86 9.07
N VAL A 196 -16.52 -7.78 8.33
CA VAL A 196 -16.92 -6.55 7.63
C VAL A 196 -18.25 -6.09 8.19
N TYR A 197 -18.38 -4.80 8.49
CA TYR A 197 -19.63 -4.25 9.01
C TYR A 197 -19.84 -2.83 8.51
N TRP A 198 -21.08 -2.39 8.49
CA TRP A 198 -21.47 -1.03 8.13
C TRP A 198 -22.78 -0.64 8.82
N THR A 199 -23.07 0.65 8.83
CA THR A 199 -24.32 1.20 9.33
C THR A 199 -25.16 1.75 8.18
N ASP A 200 -26.43 1.34 8.15
CA ASP A 200 -27.46 1.84 7.25
C ASP A 200 -28.68 2.36 8.06
N ALA A 201 -29.80 2.64 7.38
CA ALA A 201 -31.01 3.16 8.01
C ALA A 201 -31.65 2.19 9.03
N ASP A 202 -31.40 0.88 8.89
CA ASP A 202 -31.93 -0.16 9.77
C ASP A 202 -30.98 -0.47 10.94
N GLY A 203 -29.80 0.16 10.96
CA GLY A 203 -28.77 0.01 11.98
C GLY A 203 -27.48 -0.64 11.47
N THR A 204 -26.70 -1.20 12.38
CA THR A 204 -25.40 -1.80 12.04
C THR A 204 -25.57 -3.25 11.60
N THR A 205 -25.17 -3.53 10.37
CA THR A 205 -25.10 -4.89 9.82
C THR A 205 -23.66 -5.39 9.93
N THR A 206 -23.46 -6.61 10.44
CA THR A 206 -22.15 -7.24 10.57
C THR A 206 -22.10 -8.57 9.83
N PHE A 207 -21.13 -8.71 8.94
CA PHE A 207 -20.74 -9.93 8.26
C PHE A 207 -19.44 -10.44 8.90
N SER A 208 -19.56 -11.39 9.82
CA SER A 208 -18.41 -12.05 10.42
C SER A 208 -18.00 -13.28 9.61
N GLY A 209 -16.76 -13.76 9.85
CA GLY A 209 -16.35 -15.08 9.36
C GLY A 209 -17.11 -16.26 10.01
N SER A 210 -17.85 -16.03 11.10
CA SER A 210 -18.68 -17.05 11.75
C SER A 210 -19.95 -17.33 10.95
N GLY A 211 -20.25 -18.61 10.67
CA GLY A 211 -21.42 -18.98 9.87
C GLY A 211 -21.17 -19.01 8.35
N CYS A 212 -19.94 -18.71 7.91
CA CYS A 212 -19.52 -18.76 6.50
C CYS A 212 -20.29 -17.82 5.55
N THR A 213 -21.05 -16.86 6.07
CA THR A 213 -21.84 -15.90 5.28
C THR A 213 -20.92 -14.98 4.47
N LEU A 214 -19.82 -14.48 5.03
CA LEU A 214 -18.81 -13.74 4.28
C LEU A 214 -17.88 -14.69 3.52
N ARG A 215 -17.98 -14.73 2.18
CA ARG A 215 -17.14 -15.60 1.33
C ARG A 215 -15.85 -14.95 0.91
N SER A 216 -15.87 -13.67 0.58
CA SER A 216 -14.67 -12.93 0.25
C SER A 216 -14.90 -11.45 0.43
N TRP A 217 -13.80 -10.71 0.58
CA TRP A 217 -13.85 -9.26 0.61
C TRP A 217 -12.54 -8.69 0.07
N SER A 218 -12.62 -7.46 -0.41
CA SER A 218 -11.47 -6.64 -0.69
C SER A 218 -11.78 -5.17 -0.51
N VAL A 219 -10.76 -4.41 -0.11
CA VAL A 219 -10.79 -2.96 -0.08
C VAL A 219 -9.47 -2.46 -0.63
N GLU A 220 -9.55 -1.46 -1.49
CA GLU A 220 -8.41 -0.92 -2.23
C GLU A 220 -8.45 0.60 -2.26
N VAL A 221 -7.28 1.21 -2.08
CA VAL A 221 -7.03 2.61 -2.40
C VAL A 221 -6.01 2.67 -3.52
N ALA A 222 -6.33 3.42 -4.59
CA ALA A 222 -5.38 3.77 -5.64
C ALA A 222 -5.17 5.28 -5.65
N ASN A 223 -3.92 5.71 -5.55
CA ASN A 223 -3.51 7.09 -5.50
C ASN A 223 -3.24 7.70 -6.87
N ASN A 224 -3.04 6.83 -7.88
CA ASN A 224 -2.86 7.18 -9.28
C ASN A 224 -1.74 8.23 -9.44
N LEU A 225 -0.55 7.92 -8.92
CA LEU A 225 0.61 8.81 -8.93
C LEU A 225 0.95 9.29 -10.35
N ARG A 226 1.32 10.56 -10.46
CA ARG A 226 1.72 11.18 -11.73
C ARG A 226 3.20 10.90 -12.02
N LEU A 227 3.46 9.94 -12.90
CA LEU A 227 4.82 9.55 -13.30
C LEU A 227 5.48 10.50 -14.32
N ASN A 228 4.69 11.38 -14.94
CA ASN A 228 5.18 12.30 -15.96
C ASN A 228 5.24 13.77 -15.48
N ASP A 229 5.17 14.01 -14.17
CA ASP A 229 5.21 15.38 -13.59
C ASP A 229 6.66 15.89 -13.39
N ARG A 230 7.46 15.74 -14.44
CA ARG A 230 8.87 16.15 -14.52
C ARG A 230 8.98 17.67 -14.60
N CYS A 231 9.98 18.25 -13.93
CA CYS A 231 10.11 19.71 -13.81
C CYS A 231 11.49 20.23 -14.24
N PRO A 232 11.57 21.40 -14.91
CA PRO A 232 12.82 22.13 -15.02
C PRO A 232 13.38 22.40 -13.62
N GLY A 233 14.59 21.94 -13.34
CA GLY A 233 15.23 22.05 -12.02
C GLY A 233 15.14 20.79 -11.15
N ASP A 234 14.60 19.69 -11.67
CA ASP A 234 14.77 18.37 -11.04
C ASP A 234 16.27 18.05 -10.84
N SER A 235 16.60 17.52 -9.66
CA SER A 235 17.97 17.17 -9.31
C SER A 235 18.50 16.05 -10.21
N THR A 236 19.81 16.08 -10.46
CA THR A 236 20.49 15.06 -11.25
C THR A 236 21.22 14.06 -10.37
N GLN A 237 21.40 12.86 -10.89
CA GLN A 237 22.26 11.84 -10.29
C GLN A 237 23.38 11.51 -11.26
N THR A 238 24.63 11.67 -10.83
CA THR A 238 25.79 11.25 -11.61
C THR A 238 25.90 9.72 -11.59
N LEU A 239 25.93 9.12 -12.79
CA LEU A 239 26.07 7.69 -13.00
C LEU A 239 27.24 7.43 -13.95
N THR A 240 28.12 6.52 -13.56
CA THR A 240 29.22 6.04 -14.41
C THR A 240 28.95 4.60 -14.81
N TYR A 241 28.82 4.35 -16.11
CA TYR A 241 28.65 3.02 -16.70
C TYR A 241 29.72 2.82 -17.77
N ASP A 242 30.52 1.77 -17.64
CA ASP A 242 31.56 1.38 -18.61
C ASP A 242 32.39 2.58 -19.14
N ALA A 243 33.03 3.29 -18.22
CA ALA A 243 33.80 4.52 -18.43
C ALA A 243 33.02 5.77 -18.92
N THR A 244 31.73 5.67 -19.21
CA THR A 244 30.87 6.80 -19.59
C THR A 244 30.18 7.38 -18.37
N THR A 245 30.36 8.68 -18.12
CA THR A 245 29.68 9.39 -17.02
C THR A 245 28.54 10.23 -17.57
N THR A 246 27.34 10.05 -17.02
CA THR A 246 26.12 10.79 -17.38
C THR A 246 25.46 11.34 -16.12
N ALA A 247 24.61 12.36 -16.27
CA ALA A 247 23.91 13.00 -15.16
C ALA A 247 22.40 13.15 -15.47
N PRO A 248 21.64 12.05 -15.61
CA PRO A 248 20.20 12.14 -15.78
C PRO A 248 19.51 12.79 -14.58
N ALA A 249 18.40 13.47 -14.84
CA ALA A 249 17.52 13.99 -13.80
C ALA A 249 16.67 12.86 -13.18
N TYR A 250 16.19 13.06 -11.96
CA TYR A 250 15.17 12.20 -11.34
C TYR A 250 14.05 13.05 -10.76
N ALA A 251 12.86 12.48 -10.60
CA ALA A 251 11.69 13.26 -10.21
C ALA A 251 11.88 13.91 -8.83
N GLY A 252 11.71 15.22 -8.74
CA GLY A 252 11.71 15.97 -7.48
C GLY A 252 10.42 15.85 -6.66
N LYS A 253 9.40 15.18 -7.20
CA LYS A 253 8.08 14.94 -6.57
C LYS A 253 7.36 13.76 -7.24
N LEU A 254 6.44 13.16 -6.50
CA LEU A 254 5.47 12.16 -6.97
C LEU A 254 4.10 12.54 -6.44
N LEU A 255 3.38 13.36 -7.21
CA LEU A 255 2.07 13.85 -6.82
C LEU A 255 0.99 12.83 -7.12
N ARG A 256 0.07 12.62 -6.17
CA ARG A 256 -1.14 11.82 -6.38
C ARG A 256 -2.06 12.41 -7.45
N GLY A 257 -2.66 11.55 -8.26
CA GLY A 257 -3.70 11.92 -9.21
C GLY A 257 -5.09 11.95 -8.57
N SER A 258 -6.10 11.68 -9.39
CA SER A 258 -7.46 11.46 -8.92
C SER A 258 -7.51 10.10 -8.24
N ARG A 259 -7.67 10.08 -6.92
CA ARG A 259 -7.64 8.83 -6.14
C ARG A 259 -8.97 8.09 -6.24
N THR A 260 -8.93 6.78 -6.13
CA THR A 260 -10.12 5.92 -6.06
C THR A 260 -10.06 5.06 -4.81
N VAL A 261 -11.21 4.88 -4.17
CA VAL A 261 -11.42 3.93 -3.08
C VAL A 261 -12.54 2.99 -3.50
N THR A 262 -12.23 1.71 -3.59
CA THR A 262 -13.16 0.68 -4.06
C THR A 262 -13.15 -0.49 -3.10
N ALA A 263 -14.31 -1.08 -2.90
CA ALA A 263 -14.45 -2.27 -2.07
C ALA A 263 -15.40 -3.26 -2.74
N GLN A 264 -15.22 -4.53 -2.45
CA GLN A 264 -16.08 -5.60 -2.91
C GLN A 264 -16.27 -6.60 -1.77
N LEU A 265 -17.47 -7.15 -1.66
CA LEU A 265 -17.77 -8.24 -0.77
C LEU A 265 -18.61 -9.29 -1.49
N VAL A 266 -18.35 -10.55 -1.19
CA VAL A 266 -19.21 -11.66 -1.62
C VAL A 266 -19.82 -12.31 -0.38
N ILE A 267 -21.15 -12.34 -0.35
CA ILE A 267 -21.93 -12.90 0.75
C ILE A 267 -22.76 -14.09 0.27
N LEU A 268 -22.79 -15.18 1.03
CA LEU A 268 -23.73 -16.27 0.80
C LEU A 268 -25.15 -15.83 1.14
N LEU A 269 -26.10 -16.36 0.38
CA LEU A 269 -27.50 -16.32 0.70
C LEU A 269 -27.83 -17.51 1.60
N ASP A 270 -28.43 -17.23 2.75
CA ASP A 270 -28.97 -18.26 3.64
C ASP A 270 -30.39 -17.91 4.07
N SER A 271 -31.03 -18.78 4.86
CA SER A 271 -32.41 -18.59 5.32
C SER A 271 -32.60 -17.44 6.33
N THR A 272 -31.52 -16.81 6.79
CA THR A 272 -31.50 -15.70 7.74
C THR A 272 -31.14 -14.36 7.09
N VAL A 273 -30.37 -14.40 6.00
CA VAL A 273 -30.12 -13.23 5.17
C VAL A 273 -31.30 -13.07 4.22
N VAL A 274 -32.16 -12.08 4.45
CA VAL A 274 -33.21 -11.64 3.52
C VAL A 274 -32.64 -10.45 2.71
N PRO A 275 -31.98 -10.62 1.55
CA PRO A 275 -31.02 -9.61 1.10
C PRO A 275 -31.25 -9.00 -0.27
N TRP A 276 -31.99 -9.64 -1.19
CA TRP A 276 -32.05 -9.18 -2.57
C TRP A 276 -32.77 -7.83 -2.69
N GLU A 277 -33.75 -7.56 -1.82
CA GLU A 277 -34.49 -6.30 -1.77
C GLU A 277 -33.84 -5.25 -0.86
N ARG A 278 -32.93 -5.68 0.03
CA ARG A 278 -32.38 -4.79 1.07
C ARG A 278 -31.28 -3.88 0.54
N TYR A 279 -30.47 -4.37 -0.38
CA TYR A 279 -29.35 -3.62 -0.94
C TYR A 279 -29.67 -3.14 -2.34
N VAL A 280 -29.72 -1.82 -2.51
CA VAL A 280 -30.02 -1.19 -3.79
C VAL A 280 -28.85 -0.33 -4.25
N THR A 281 -28.63 -0.31 -5.56
CA THR A 281 -27.62 0.56 -6.17
C THR A 281 -27.91 2.02 -5.82
N GLY A 282 -26.88 2.76 -5.41
CA GLY A 282 -26.97 4.14 -4.95
C GLY A 282 -27.26 4.31 -3.46
N GLN A 283 -27.58 3.23 -2.73
CA GLN A 283 -27.72 3.28 -1.28
C GLN A 283 -26.41 3.75 -0.64
N GLU A 284 -26.55 4.65 0.33
CA GLU A 284 -25.45 5.15 1.14
C GLU A 284 -25.25 4.27 2.37
N LEU A 285 -24.01 3.91 2.64
CA LEU A 285 -23.57 3.17 3.82
C LEU A 285 -22.59 4.04 4.59
N THR A 286 -22.66 3.97 5.92
CA THR A 286 -21.77 4.71 6.82
C THR A 286 -20.82 3.74 7.51
N ASP A 287 -19.59 4.19 7.75
CA ASP A 287 -18.55 3.45 8.50
C ASP A 287 -18.34 2.00 8.04
N VAL A 288 -18.29 1.79 6.73
CA VAL A 288 -17.99 0.47 6.16
C VAL A 288 -16.57 0.07 6.57
N THR A 289 -16.48 -0.87 7.50
CA THR A 289 -15.22 -1.25 8.14
C THR A 289 -14.82 -2.66 7.77
N PHE A 290 -13.68 -2.78 7.09
CA PHE A 290 -12.98 -4.03 6.83
C PHE A 290 -11.97 -4.25 7.95
N LYS A 291 -12.25 -5.22 8.82
CA LYS A 291 -11.43 -5.52 9.98
C LYS A 291 -10.77 -6.88 9.80
N ALA A 292 -9.44 -6.90 9.89
CA ALA A 292 -8.66 -8.11 10.06
C ALA A 292 -8.05 -8.10 11.47
N GLN A 293 -8.16 -9.22 12.19
CA GLN A 293 -7.66 -9.37 13.56
C GLN A 293 -6.83 -10.66 13.75
N SER A 294 -5.84 -10.62 14.64
CA SER A 294 -5.09 -11.80 15.08
C SER A 294 -5.84 -12.61 16.15
N THR A 295 -5.37 -13.82 16.44
CA THR A 295 -5.66 -14.46 17.73
C THR A 295 -5.07 -13.65 18.87
N ALA A 296 -5.55 -13.88 20.10
CA ALA A 296 -4.90 -13.32 21.28
C ALA A 296 -3.45 -13.83 21.36
N GLU A 297 -2.51 -12.92 21.65
CA GLU A 297 -1.11 -13.28 21.85
C GLU A 297 -0.95 -14.13 23.11
N ALA A 298 -0.19 -15.23 23.03
CA ALA A 298 -0.06 -16.19 24.12
C ALA A 298 0.48 -15.54 25.40
N GLY A 299 -0.20 -15.76 26.53
CA GLY A 299 0.17 -15.14 27.81
C GLY A 299 -0.33 -13.70 27.98
N THR A 300 -1.09 -13.17 27.01
CA THR A 300 -1.73 -11.85 27.11
C THR A 300 -3.17 -11.88 26.57
N ALA A 301 -3.94 -10.81 26.77
CA ALA A 301 -5.22 -10.61 26.11
C ALA A 301 -5.09 -9.79 24.80
N TYR A 302 -3.86 -9.53 24.34
CA TYR A 302 -3.61 -8.58 23.25
C TYR A 302 -4.05 -9.12 21.90
N LYS A 303 -4.77 -8.29 21.14
CA LYS A 303 -5.09 -8.57 19.73
C LYS A 303 -4.54 -7.48 18.82
N TYR A 304 -3.91 -7.90 17.74
CA TYR A 304 -3.45 -7.03 16.67
C TYR A 304 -4.54 -6.90 15.62
N THR A 305 -4.87 -5.67 15.25
CA THR A 305 -5.97 -5.38 14.32
C THR A 305 -5.53 -4.37 13.28
N ILE A 306 -5.96 -4.58 12.03
CA ILE A 306 -5.93 -3.56 10.98
C ILE A 306 -7.36 -3.32 10.52
N ASN A 307 -7.81 -2.07 10.60
CA ASN A 307 -9.10 -1.62 10.09
C ASN A 307 -8.87 -0.72 8.87
N TYR A 308 -9.63 -0.97 7.80
CA TYR A 308 -9.84 -0.03 6.71
C TYR A 308 -11.30 0.40 6.73
N ILE A 309 -11.54 1.68 6.98
CA ILE A 309 -12.86 2.25 7.24
C ILE A 309 -13.17 3.22 6.12
N ILE A 310 -14.24 2.97 5.36
CA ILE A 310 -14.81 3.90 4.39
C ILE A 310 -15.94 4.65 5.13
N PRO A 311 -15.72 5.90 5.57
CA PRO A 311 -16.70 6.60 6.42
C PRO A 311 -18.05 6.78 5.74
N LYS A 312 -18.04 6.99 4.43
CA LYS A 312 -19.22 7.09 3.58
C LYS A 312 -18.98 6.32 2.29
N ALA A 313 -19.79 5.29 2.04
CA ALA A 313 -19.71 4.48 0.84
C ALA A 313 -21.04 4.52 0.07
N ARG A 314 -20.99 4.25 -1.23
CA ARG A 314 -22.18 3.98 -2.04
C ARG A 314 -22.10 2.62 -2.69
N ILE A 315 -23.22 1.91 -2.71
CA ILE A 315 -23.36 0.67 -3.46
C ILE A 315 -23.38 1.01 -4.95
N THR A 316 -22.42 0.50 -5.71
CA THR A 316 -22.34 0.71 -7.17
C THR A 316 -23.02 -0.39 -7.96
N SER A 317 -23.01 -1.62 -7.45
CA SER A 317 -23.79 -2.72 -8.01
C SER A 317 -24.03 -3.79 -6.95
N VAL A 318 -25.08 -4.57 -7.19
CA VAL A 318 -25.47 -5.75 -6.42
C VAL A 318 -25.75 -6.83 -7.44
N ASP A 319 -24.82 -7.78 -7.57
CA ASP A 319 -24.83 -8.74 -8.65
C ASP A 319 -25.02 -10.16 -8.09
N PRO A 320 -26.03 -10.93 -8.52
CA PRO A 320 -26.16 -12.32 -8.12
C PRO A 320 -24.98 -13.13 -8.68
N THR A 321 -24.45 -14.04 -7.87
CA THR A 321 -23.34 -14.91 -8.25
C THR A 321 -23.52 -16.30 -7.66
N ASP A 322 -22.77 -17.27 -8.19
CA ASP A 322 -22.60 -18.59 -7.60
C ASP A 322 -21.27 -18.64 -6.84
N SER A 323 -21.24 -19.36 -5.72
CA SER A 323 -20.02 -19.68 -4.98
C SER A 323 -19.96 -21.18 -4.65
N GLU A 324 -19.56 -21.99 -5.63
CA GLU A 324 -19.43 -23.46 -5.54
C GLU A 324 -20.77 -24.19 -5.42
N GLY A 325 -21.79 -23.72 -6.15
CA GLY A 325 -23.14 -24.26 -6.11
C GLY A 325 -24.02 -23.62 -5.03
N ASP A 326 -23.46 -22.77 -4.17
CA ASP A 326 -24.21 -21.94 -3.22
C ASP A 326 -24.58 -20.60 -3.86
N ALA A 327 -25.84 -20.17 -3.66
CA ALA A 327 -26.28 -18.85 -4.10
C ALA A 327 -25.59 -17.75 -3.28
N ALA A 328 -25.06 -16.74 -3.98
CA ALA A 328 -24.32 -15.64 -3.36
C ALA A 328 -24.63 -14.30 -4.05
N ILE A 329 -24.24 -13.21 -3.39
CA ILE A 329 -24.32 -11.86 -3.93
C ILE A 329 -22.95 -11.19 -3.84
N THR A 330 -22.56 -10.54 -4.93
CA THR A 330 -21.44 -9.60 -4.95
C THR A 330 -21.96 -8.19 -4.76
N ILE A 331 -21.46 -7.50 -3.73
CA ILE A 331 -21.75 -6.08 -3.48
C ILE A 331 -20.49 -5.30 -3.80
N ASN A 332 -20.58 -4.37 -4.75
CA ASN A 332 -19.49 -3.46 -5.08
C ASN A 332 -19.76 -2.09 -4.45
N LEU A 333 -18.73 -1.53 -3.83
CA LEU A 333 -18.78 -0.27 -3.09
C LEU A 333 -17.76 0.72 -3.65
N THR A 334 -18.14 1.99 -3.67
CA THR A 334 -17.22 3.10 -3.90
C THR A 334 -17.19 4.02 -2.69
N GLY A 335 -15.98 4.44 -2.29
CA GLY A 335 -15.80 5.42 -1.22
C GLY A 335 -16.12 6.83 -1.68
N MET A 336 -16.94 7.53 -0.91
CA MET A 336 -17.33 8.91 -1.14
C MET A 336 -16.57 9.82 -0.18
N TYR A 337 -16.38 11.09 -0.56
CA TYR A 337 -15.84 12.08 0.36
C TYR A 337 -16.82 12.32 1.50
N ASP A 338 -16.34 12.16 2.73
CA ASP A 338 -17.06 12.56 3.93
C ASP A 338 -16.44 13.82 4.54
N SER A 339 -17.26 14.86 4.70
CA SER A 339 -16.85 16.16 5.25
C SER A 339 -16.61 16.12 6.76
N VAL A 340 -17.18 15.15 7.48
CA VAL A 340 -17.03 15.03 8.94
C VAL A 340 -15.66 14.46 9.30
N THR A 341 -15.27 13.35 8.67
CA THR A 341 -13.98 12.68 8.86
C THR A 341 -12.84 13.25 8.00
N GLY A 342 -13.18 14.09 7.00
CA GLY A 342 -12.22 14.82 6.16
C GLY A 342 -11.59 13.98 5.04
N GLY A 343 -12.17 12.82 4.69
CA GLY A 343 -11.64 11.93 3.67
C GLY A 343 -12.62 10.85 3.21
N ALA A 344 -12.19 10.03 2.25
CA ALA A 344 -12.98 8.89 1.75
C ALA A 344 -12.56 7.54 2.37
N LEU A 345 -11.48 7.53 3.15
CA LEU A 345 -10.92 6.34 3.77
C LEU A 345 -10.11 6.72 5.01
N LYS A 346 -10.17 5.87 6.03
CA LYS A 346 -9.38 5.91 7.25
C LYS A 346 -8.79 4.53 7.50
N ALA A 347 -7.56 4.48 8.00
CA ALA A 347 -6.97 3.24 8.50
C ALA A 347 -6.61 3.33 9.96
N GLU A 348 -6.71 2.19 10.63
CA GLU A 348 -6.31 2.04 12.02
C GLU A 348 -5.48 0.77 12.18
N VAL A 349 -4.38 0.89 12.91
CA VAL A 349 -3.46 -0.19 13.24
C VAL A 349 -3.38 -0.23 14.76
N ILE A 350 -3.95 -1.27 15.35
CA ILE A 350 -4.26 -1.33 16.78
C ILE A 350 -3.60 -2.56 17.42
N ASN A 351 -2.88 -2.32 18.53
CA ASN A 351 -2.54 -3.33 19.52
C ASN A 351 -3.42 -3.07 20.76
N GLN A 352 -4.35 -3.98 21.05
CA GLN A 352 -5.39 -3.78 22.07
C GLN A 352 -5.27 -4.79 23.20
N GLU A 353 -5.13 -4.32 24.45
CA GLU A 353 -5.61 -5.05 25.62
C GLU A 353 -7.14 -5.00 25.54
N THR A 354 -7.83 -6.10 25.81
CA THR A 354 -9.31 -6.23 25.79
C THR A 354 -10.08 -4.90 25.98
N SER A 355 -10.51 -4.32 24.85
CA SER A 355 -11.49 -3.22 24.67
C SER A 355 -11.34 -1.96 25.54
N ASN A 356 -11.02 -0.81 24.92
CA ASN A 356 -11.78 0.45 25.00
C ASN A 356 -11.07 1.61 24.29
N TYR A 357 -10.69 1.46 23.02
CA TYR A 357 -10.45 2.65 22.20
C TYR A 357 -11.80 3.11 21.65
N VAL A 358 -12.43 4.08 22.33
CA VAL A 358 -13.54 4.84 21.75
C VAL A 358 -13.04 5.61 20.52
#